data_AF-A0A953ZEQ6-F1
#
_entry.id   AF-A0A953ZEQ6-F1
#
_cell.length_a   1.000
_cell.length_b   1.000
_cell.length_c   1.000
_cell.angle_alpha   90.00
_cell.angle_beta   90.00
_cell.angle_gamma   90.00
#
_symmetry.space_group_name_H-M   'P 1'
#
loop_
_entity.id
_entity.type
_entity.pdbx_description
1 polymer ?
#
loop_
_entity_poly.entity_id
_entity_poly.type
_entity_poly.pdbx_seq_one_letter_code
_entity_poly.pdbx_strand_id
1 'polypeptide(L)'
;MGKAKISLIEKIATAMRIIPKLADEGTPQLMQPGVQTKPFPLSAYPPVDKWDDWEELDPGAWPALKKRKYSIVPTTCFNCESACGLLAYVDKEDHTVRKLEGNPLHPGSRGRNCAKGPATKNQLDDPDRILYPLKRAGKRGEGKWERITWEQALKEVGGKIAASFDAGRQNNVVYHVGRPGHEGYANRVLQGWGIDGHNSHTTVCSAGARHGYSLWMKSDRPSPDHANARVILLVSAHLESGHYFNPHAQRIMEGVANGAKLVTLDPRLSNTASMSDLWIPTQPGSEAAVF
;
A
#
# COMPACT_ATOMS: atom_id res chain seq x y z
N MET A 1 45.93 2.48 2.40
CA MET A 1 44.57 3.04 2.16
C MET A 1 44.67 4.55 2.17
N GLY A 2 44.47 5.22 1.03
CA GLY A 2 44.59 6.68 0.93
C GLY A 2 43.41 7.39 1.61
N LYS A 3 43.68 8.52 2.27
CA LYS A 3 42.62 9.40 2.80
C LYS A 3 41.74 9.87 1.64
N ALA A 4 40.43 9.66 1.73
CA ALA A 4 39.48 10.13 0.72
C ALA A 4 39.59 11.66 0.57
N LYS A 5 39.75 12.17 -0.65
CA LYS A 5 39.80 13.61 -0.91
C LYS A 5 38.38 14.18 -0.90
N ILE A 6 38.08 15.06 0.05
CA ILE A 6 36.81 15.79 0.13
C ILE A 6 36.68 16.73 -1.08
N SER A 7 35.57 16.63 -1.82
CA SER A 7 35.25 17.46 -2.99
C SER A 7 34.92 18.91 -2.61
N LEU A 8 34.95 19.82 -3.59
CA LEU A 8 34.54 21.21 -3.40
C LEU A 8 33.07 21.32 -2.95
N ILE A 9 32.19 20.49 -3.51
CA ILE A 9 30.75 20.45 -3.16
C ILE A 9 30.59 20.06 -1.69
N GLU A 10 31.28 19.01 -1.24
CA GLU A 10 31.24 18.56 0.16
C GLU A 10 31.81 19.62 1.12
N LYS A 11 32.86 20.34 0.71
CA LYS A 11 33.40 21.47 1.51
C LYS A 11 32.38 22.59 1.66
N ILE A 12 31.69 22.97 0.58
CA ILE A 12 30.64 24.00 0.60
C ILE A 12 29.46 23.52 1.46
N ALA A 13 28.99 22.29 1.27
CA ALA A 13 27.90 21.71 2.05
C ALA A 13 28.23 21.63 3.55
N THR A 14 29.48 21.29 3.90
CA THR A 14 29.97 21.30 5.28
C THR A 14 29.99 22.72 5.84
N ALA A 15 30.49 23.71 5.07
CA ALA A 15 30.51 25.11 5.48
C ALA A 15 29.10 25.68 5.71
N MET A 16 28.13 25.24 4.90
CA MET A 16 26.71 25.57 5.04
C MET A 16 25.97 24.74 6.11
N ARG A 17 26.67 23.81 6.79
CA ARG A 17 26.09 22.87 7.78
C ARG A 17 24.95 22.00 7.22
N ILE A 18 24.93 21.78 5.91
CA ILE A 18 24.02 20.83 5.26
C ILE A 18 24.44 19.41 5.60
N ILE A 19 25.75 19.18 5.76
CA ILE A 19 26.35 17.90 6.10
C ILE A 19 27.37 18.04 7.25
N PRO A 20 27.67 16.98 8.03
CA PRO A 20 28.65 17.01 9.10
C PRO A 20 30.07 17.16 8.55
N LYS A 21 31.01 17.58 9.42
CA LYS A 21 32.43 17.70 9.07
C LYS A 21 33.01 16.32 8.72
N LEU A 22 33.52 16.19 7.50
CA LEU A 22 34.08 14.94 6.96
C LEU A 22 35.60 14.79 7.20
N ALA A 23 36.25 15.72 7.92
CA ALA A 23 37.70 15.87 7.96
C ALA A 23 38.37 15.48 9.31
N ASP A 24 37.61 15.01 10.29
CA ASP A 24 38.13 14.74 11.64
C ASP A 24 38.67 13.29 11.77
N GLU A 25 39.71 13.10 12.57
CA GLU A 25 40.28 11.77 12.88
C GLU A 25 39.19 10.89 13.53
N GLY A 26 38.82 9.81 12.86
CA GLY A 26 37.69 8.95 13.24
C GLY A 26 36.56 8.89 12.21
N THR A 27 36.63 9.69 11.14
CA THR A 27 35.66 9.63 10.05
C THR A 27 35.69 8.24 9.38
N PRO A 28 34.59 7.47 9.40
CA PRO A 28 34.52 6.14 8.79
C PRO A 28 34.81 6.24 7.29
N GLN A 29 35.28 5.14 6.68
CA GLN A 29 35.69 5.10 5.27
C GLN A 29 34.68 5.85 4.39
N LEU A 30 35.03 7.06 3.99
CA LEU A 30 34.24 7.86 3.06
C LEU A 30 34.32 7.16 1.71
N MET A 31 33.25 7.24 0.90
CA MET A 31 33.37 6.92 -0.53
C MET A 31 34.55 7.71 -1.07
N GLN A 32 35.63 7.02 -1.45
CA GLN A 32 36.68 7.71 -2.19
C GLN A 32 36.04 8.16 -3.51
N PRO A 33 36.26 9.40 -3.95
CA PRO A 33 35.91 9.80 -5.30
C PRO A 33 36.57 8.79 -6.26
N GLY A 34 35.77 7.91 -6.89
CA GLY A 34 36.26 6.85 -7.77
C GLY A 34 36.12 5.39 -7.28
N VAL A 35 35.48 5.09 -6.14
CA VAL A 35 35.14 3.70 -5.78
C VAL A 35 33.86 3.27 -6.52
N GLN A 36 34.07 2.32 -7.44
CA GLN A 36 33.15 1.75 -8.45
C GLN A 36 32.77 2.70 -9.61
N THR A 37 33.72 2.84 -10.54
CA THR A 37 33.58 3.48 -11.86
C THR A 37 33.16 2.53 -12.99
N LYS A 38 32.73 1.29 -12.70
CA LYS A 38 32.03 0.51 -13.71
C LYS A 38 30.57 0.96 -13.69
N PRO A 39 30.02 1.53 -14.77
CA PRO A 39 28.59 1.76 -14.86
C PRO A 39 27.93 0.38 -14.74
N PHE A 40 27.36 0.10 -13.57
CA PHE A 40 26.37 -0.95 -13.49
C PHE A 40 25.21 -0.47 -14.35
N PRO A 41 24.66 -1.32 -15.23
CA PRO A 41 23.43 -0.96 -15.90
C PRO A 41 22.43 -0.54 -14.81
N LEU A 42 21.87 0.65 -14.95
CA LEU A 42 20.81 1.13 -14.05
C LEU A 42 19.69 0.10 -14.12
N SER A 43 19.57 -0.72 -13.07
CA SER A 43 18.45 -1.62 -12.92
C SER A 43 17.42 -0.95 -12.02
N ALA A 44 16.15 -1.06 -12.39
CA ALA A 44 15.08 -0.51 -11.57
C ALA A 44 14.88 -1.28 -10.25
N TYR A 45 15.51 -2.46 -10.10
CA TYR A 45 15.36 -3.36 -8.97
C TYR A 45 16.51 -4.38 -8.90
N PRO A 46 16.75 -5.01 -7.73
CA PRO A 46 17.65 -6.16 -7.58
C PRO A 46 17.20 -7.34 -8.43
N PRO A 47 18.13 -8.08 -9.07
CA PRO A 47 17.77 -9.25 -9.86
C PRO A 47 17.23 -10.36 -8.94
N VAL A 48 16.22 -11.08 -9.42
CA VAL A 48 15.38 -11.99 -8.62
C VAL A 48 16.19 -13.13 -8.02
N ASP A 49 17.18 -13.64 -8.76
CA ASP A 49 18.12 -14.67 -8.32
C ASP A 49 18.99 -14.25 -7.13
N LYS A 50 19.03 -12.95 -6.80
CA LYS A 50 19.77 -12.41 -5.65
C LYS A 50 18.88 -11.97 -4.49
N TRP A 51 17.56 -12.17 -4.57
CA TRP A 51 16.66 -11.69 -3.53
C TRP A 51 16.92 -12.33 -2.16
N ASP A 52 17.44 -13.55 -2.08
CA ASP A 52 17.74 -14.20 -0.80
C ASP A 52 19.00 -13.65 -0.08
N ASP A 53 19.93 -13.02 -0.82
CA ASP A 53 21.16 -12.43 -0.26
C ASP A 53 21.56 -11.16 -1.03
N TRP A 54 20.70 -10.14 -0.95
CA TRP A 54 20.96 -8.85 -1.59
C TRP A 54 21.82 -7.96 -0.68
N GLU A 55 22.91 -7.39 -1.20
CA GLU A 55 23.75 -6.45 -0.47
C GLU A 55 23.61 -5.03 -1.04
N GLU A 56 23.33 -4.05 -0.18
CA GLU A 56 23.35 -2.63 -0.52
C GLU A 56 23.96 -1.78 0.60
N LEU A 57 24.30 -0.52 0.29
CA LEU A 57 24.80 0.43 1.29
C LEU A 57 23.62 1.04 2.05
N ASP A 58 23.77 1.17 3.36
CA ASP A 58 22.82 1.86 4.24
C ASP A 58 22.90 3.38 4.02
N PRO A 59 21.88 4.01 3.40
CA PRO A 59 21.89 5.45 3.17
C PRO A 59 21.81 6.24 4.48
N GLY A 60 21.23 5.68 5.54
CA GLY A 60 21.13 6.31 6.86
C GLY A 60 22.44 6.25 7.65
N ALA A 61 23.40 5.44 7.23
CA ALA A 61 24.73 5.38 7.84
C ALA A 61 25.70 6.43 7.25
N TRP A 62 25.28 7.17 6.23
CA TRP A 62 26.10 8.22 5.63
C TRP A 62 26.60 9.20 6.71
N PRO A 63 27.91 9.55 6.75
CA PRO A 63 28.90 9.34 5.69
C PRO A 63 29.66 7.99 5.77
N ALA A 64 29.36 7.12 6.73
CA ALA A 64 29.98 5.82 6.85
C ALA A 64 29.51 4.85 5.74
N LEU A 65 30.45 4.09 5.18
CA LEU A 65 30.13 2.95 4.32
C LEU A 65 29.71 1.75 5.18
N LYS A 66 28.42 1.66 5.49
CA LYS A 66 27.83 0.48 6.11
C LYS A 66 27.11 -0.35 5.05
N LYS A 67 27.59 -1.55 4.80
CA LYS A 67 26.90 -2.55 3.98
C LYS A 67 25.83 -3.24 4.81
N ARG A 68 24.71 -3.58 4.19
CA ARG A 68 23.65 -4.40 4.77
C ARG A 68 23.28 -5.50 3.81
N LYS A 69 22.91 -6.64 4.39
CA LYS A 69 22.41 -7.80 3.65
C LYS A 69 20.93 -7.99 3.92
N TYR A 70 20.17 -8.21 2.87
CA TYR A 70 18.73 -8.33 2.89
C TYR A 70 18.27 -9.66 2.30
N SER A 71 17.21 -10.22 2.89
CA SER A 71 16.27 -11.08 2.18
C SER A 71 15.14 -10.20 1.66
N ILE A 72 14.94 -10.20 0.35
CA ILE A 72 13.90 -9.45 -0.34
C ILE A 72 12.70 -10.36 -0.52
N VAL A 73 11.63 -10.07 0.22
CA VAL A 73 10.43 -10.92 0.27
C VAL A 73 9.29 -10.23 -0.47
N PRO A 74 8.73 -10.86 -1.52
CA PRO A 74 7.51 -10.37 -2.17
C PRO A 74 6.34 -10.35 -1.22
N THR A 75 5.60 -9.24 -1.21
CA THR A 75 4.38 -9.07 -0.42
C THR A 75 3.40 -8.18 -1.16
N THR A 76 2.24 -7.91 -0.57
CA THR A 76 1.14 -7.16 -1.18
C THR A 76 0.73 -6.01 -0.29
N CYS A 77 0.63 -4.81 -0.87
CA CYS A 77 0.12 -3.63 -0.18
C CYS A 77 -1.39 -3.76 0.02
N PHE A 78 -1.84 -3.67 1.28
CA PHE A 78 -3.26 -3.70 1.64
C PHE A 78 -3.82 -2.35 2.15
N ASN A 79 -3.10 -1.25 1.93
CA ASN A 79 -3.60 0.10 2.29
C ASN A 79 -4.79 0.57 1.43
N CYS A 80 -5.00 -0.08 0.29
CA CYS A 80 -6.21 0.03 -0.49
C CYS A 80 -6.47 -1.31 -1.16
N GLU A 81 -7.57 -1.39 -1.89
CA GLU A 81 -8.02 -2.64 -2.46
C GLU A 81 -7.24 -3.03 -3.74
N SER A 82 -6.45 -2.11 -4.33
CA SER A 82 -5.66 -2.36 -5.55
C SER A 82 -4.65 -3.50 -5.44
N ALA A 83 -4.33 -3.95 -4.21
CA ALA A 83 -3.40 -5.04 -3.93
C ALA A 83 -2.07 -4.93 -4.69
N CYS A 84 -1.47 -3.73 -4.72
CA CYS A 84 -0.23 -3.52 -5.47
C CYS A 84 0.92 -4.31 -4.83
N GLY A 85 1.73 -4.97 -5.66
CA GLY A 85 2.88 -5.72 -5.17
C GLY A 85 3.94 -4.83 -4.53
N LEU A 86 4.54 -5.33 -3.46
CA LEU A 86 5.65 -4.73 -2.74
C LEU A 86 6.79 -5.75 -2.59
N LEU A 87 7.99 -5.24 -2.35
CA LEU A 87 9.17 -5.99 -1.91
C LEU A 87 9.55 -5.50 -0.51
N ALA A 88 9.57 -6.41 0.46
CA ALA A 88 10.06 -6.14 1.80
C ALA A 88 11.54 -6.49 1.90
N TYR A 89 12.35 -5.50 2.25
CA TYR A 89 13.79 -5.70 2.49
C TYR A 89 13.98 -6.02 3.97
N VAL A 90 14.09 -7.31 4.27
CA VAL A 90 14.28 -7.85 5.63
C VAL A 90 15.78 -7.96 5.89
N ASP A 91 16.29 -7.21 6.87
CA ASP A 91 17.70 -7.24 7.25
C ASP A 91 18.05 -8.63 7.80
N LYS A 92 19.14 -9.24 7.32
CA LYS A 92 19.53 -10.60 7.71
C LYS A 92 20.21 -10.65 9.08
N GLU A 93 20.63 -9.52 9.64
CA GLU A 93 21.26 -9.47 10.96
C GLU A 93 20.23 -9.38 12.09
N ASP A 94 19.20 -8.53 11.94
CA ASP A 94 18.21 -8.28 13.00
C ASP A 94 16.76 -8.61 12.61
N HIS A 95 16.53 -9.12 11.40
CA HIS A 95 15.22 -9.52 10.89
C HIS A 95 14.17 -8.41 10.82
N THR A 96 14.59 -7.14 10.90
CA THR A 96 13.68 -6.00 10.76
C THR A 96 13.44 -5.65 9.30
N VAL A 97 12.22 -5.18 8.99
CA VAL A 97 11.90 -4.64 7.67
C VAL A 97 12.46 -3.22 7.58
N ARG A 98 13.48 -3.00 6.75
CA ARG A 98 14.14 -1.69 6.62
C ARG A 98 13.47 -0.77 5.62
N LYS A 99 12.97 -1.31 4.52
CA LYS A 99 12.24 -0.56 3.50
C LYS A 99 11.24 -1.44 2.75
N LEU A 100 10.27 -0.79 2.14
CA LEU A 100 9.30 -1.39 1.23
C LEU A 100 9.36 -0.66 -0.10
N GLU A 101 9.58 -1.41 -1.18
CA GLU A 101 9.61 -0.88 -2.55
C GLU A 101 8.55 -1.58 -3.40
N GLY A 102 8.30 -1.08 -4.61
CA GLY A 102 7.35 -1.71 -5.52
C GLY A 102 7.89 -3.02 -6.11
N ASN A 103 7.05 -4.04 -6.21
CA ASN A 103 7.42 -5.29 -6.86
C ASN A 103 7.30 -5.18 -8.40
N PRO A 104 8.42 -5.19 -9.15
CA PRO A 104 8.42 -5.05 -10.60
C PRO A 104 7.75 -6.23 -11.32
N LEU A 105 7.76 -7.42 -10.71
CA LEU A 105 7.15 -8.63 -11.27
C LEU A 105 5.64 -8.70 -11.02
N HIS A 106 5.09 -7.81 -10.21
CA HIS A 106 3.66 -7.82 -9.93
C HIS A 106 2.87 -7.45 -11.20
N PRO A 107 1.93 -8.29 -11.67
CA PRO A 107 1.30 -8.14 -13.00
C PRO A 107 0.44 -6.88 -13.15
N GLY A 108 -0.13 -6.42 -12.02
CA GLY A 108 -0.90 -5.18 -11.94
C GLY A 108 0.00 -3.94 -11.90
N SER A 109 0.62 -3.70 -10.73
CA SER A 109 1.40 -2.50 -10.44
C SER A 109 2.80 -2.41 -11.08
N ARG A 110 3.44 -3.50 -11.53
CA ARG A 110 4.76 -3.46 -12.22
C ARG A 110 5.79 -2.56 -11.53
N GLY A 111 5.85 -2.61 -10.19
CA GLY A 111 6.76 -1.81 -9.36
C GLY A 111 6.35 -0.35 -9.13
N ARG A 112 5.28 0.14 -9.76
CA ARG A 112 4.77 1.50 -9.56
C ARG A 112 3.70 1.51 -8.48
N ASN A 113 4.02 2.10 -7.33
CA ASN A 113 3.13 2.20 -6.18
C ASN A 113 2.88 3.68 -5.85
N CYS A 114 1.73 3.97 -5.24
CA CYS A 114 1.48 5.29 -4.66
C CYS A 114 2.30 5.50 -3.37
N ALA A 115 2.35 6.72 -2.86
CA ALA A 115 3.08 7.08 -1.63
C ALA A 115 2.72 6.20 -0.41
N LYS A 116 1.48 5.69 -0.35
CA LYS A 116 1.02 4.79 0.72
C LYS A 116 1.70 3.43 0.70
N GLY A 117 2.22 2.97 -0.44
CA GLY A 117 2.85 1.65 -0.58
C GLY A 117 4.11 1.54 0.29
N PRO A 118 5.19 2.29 -0.02
CA PRO A 118 6.39 2.31 0.80
C PRO A 118 6.14 2.74 2.26
N ALA A 119 5.20 3.66 2.48
CA ALA A 119 4.85 4.15 3.81
C ALA A 119 4.19 3.09 4.72
N THR A 120 3.81 1.92 4.20
CA THR A 120 3.32 0.79 5.01
C THR A 120 4.33 0.38 6.10
N LYS A 121 5.62 0.68 5.92
CA LYS A 121 6.64 0.46 6.95
C LYS A 121 6.26 1.12 8.27
N ASN A 122 5.63 2.30 8.23
CA ASN A 122 5.22 3.04 9.44
C ASN A 122 4.22 2.26 10.28
N GLN A 123 3.42 1.36 9.69
CA GLN A 123 2.46 0.52 10.42
C GLN A 123 3.15 -0.61 11.20
N LEU A 124 4.37 -1.00 10.82
CA LEU A 124 5.13 -2.04 11.52
C LEU A 124 5.64 -1.49 12.86
N ASP A 125 6.08 -0.24 12.87
CA ASP A 125 6.71 0.43 14.00
C ASP A 125 5.78 1.47 14.66
N ASP A 126 4.47 1.40 14.38
CA ASP A 126 3.49 2.36 14.88
C ASP A 126 3.43 2.31 16.42
N PRO A 127 3.59 3.45 17.13
CA PRO A 127 3.55 3.48 18.59
C PRO A 127 2.19 3.05 19.16
N ASP A 128 1.11 3.18 18.39
CA ASP A 128 -0.25 2.79 18.76
C ASP A 128 -0.61 1.37 18.28
N ARG A 129 0.36 0.60 17.77
CA ARG A 129 0.13 -0.76 17.27
C ARG A 129 -0.43 -1.66 18.39
N ILE A 130 -1.56 -2.30 18.11
CA ILE A 130 -2.17 -3.26 19.05
C ILE A 130 -1.42 -4.60 19.00
N LEU A 131 -0.57 -4.84 19.99
CA LEU A 131 0.28 -6.04 20.07
C LEU A 131 -0.34 -7.20 20.86
N TYR A 132 -1.34 -6.92 21.69
CA TYR A 132 -1.93 -7.91 22.59
C TYR A 132 -3.45 -7.77 22.65
N PRO A 133 -4.19 -8.82 23.05
CA PRO A 133 -5.59 -8.69 23.41
C PRO A 133 -5.78 -7.69 24.56
N LEU A 134 -6.71 -6.76 24.38
CA LEU A 134 -7.03 -5.71 25.35
C LEU A 134 -8.50 -5.80 25.76
N LYS A 135 -8.76 -5.65 27.06
CA LYS A 135 -10.09 -5.55 27.65
C LYS A 135 -10.30 -4.15 28.19
N ARG A 136 -11.50 -3.60 27.98
CA ARG A 136 -11.84 -2.26 28.46
C ARG A 136 -11.91 -2.24 30.00
N ALA A 137 -11.18 -1.32 30.63
CA ALA A 137 -11.13 -1.15 32.09
C ALA A 137 -11.98 0.02 32.61
N GLY A 138 -12.69 0.73 31.73
CA GLY A 138 -13.57 1.87 32.08
C GLY A 138 -14.83 1.96 31.20
N LYS A 139 -15.43 3.15 31.12
CA LYS A 139 -16.53 3.40 30.18
C LYS A 139 -16.03 3.43 28.73
N ARG A 140 -16.93 3.19 27.77
CA ARG A 140 -16.61 3.27 26.34
C ARG A 140 -16.13 4.69 26.00
N GLY A 141 -15.03 4.79 25.25
CA GLY A 141 -14.43 6.07 24.86
C GLY A 141 -13.34 6.60 25.79
N GLU A 142 -13.14 6.04 27.00
CA GLU A 142 -12.14 6.55 27.95
C GLU A 142 -10.68 6.16 27.62
N GLY A 143 -10.45 5.29 26.65
CA GLY A 143 -9.09 4.82 26.30
C GLY A 143 -8.40 3.96 27.38
N LYS A 144 -9.14 3.50 28.41
CA LYS A 144 -8.60 2.67 29.50
C LYS A 144 -8.66 1.18 29.14
N TRP A 145 -7.50 0.55 29.08
CA TRP A 145 -7.34 -0.85 28.67
C TRP A 145 -6.51 -1.65 29.67
N GLU A 146 -6.89 -2.91 29.83
CA GLU A 146 -6.15 -3.94 30.55
C GLU A 146 -5.72 -5.02 29.55
N ARG A 147 -4.46 -5.43 29.59
CA ARG A 147 -3.98 -6.54 28.77
C ARG A 147 -4.50 -7.86 29.32
N ILE A 148 -5.08 -8.69 28.46
CA ILE A 148 -5.56 -10.04 28.81
C ILE A 148 -4.91 -11.11 27.93
N THR A 149 -5.05 -12.38 28.30
CA THR A 149 -4.57 -13.50 27.48
C THR A 149 -5.49 -13.76 26.29
N TRP A 150 -4.97 -14.41 25.24
CA TRP A 150 -5.78 -14.89 24.13
C TRP A 150 -6.86 -15.87 24.59
N GLU A 151 -6.54 -16.79 25.51
CA GLU A 151 -7.51 -17.74 26.08
C GLU A 151 -8.68 -17.02 26.76
N GLN A 152 -8.40 -15.99 27.57
CA GLN A 152 -9.43 -15.20 28.21
C GLN A 152 -10.27 -14.44 27.18
N ALA A 153 -9.64 -13.80 26.19
CA ALA A 153 -10.34 -13.05 25.15
C ALA A 153 -11.30 -13.94 24.36
N LEU A 154 -10.82 -15.11 23.92
CA LEU A 154 -11.61 -16.09 23.17
C LEU A 154 -12.74 -16.68 24.01
N LYS A 155 -12.48 -17.01 25.28
CA LYS A 155 -13.50 -17.52 26.21
C LYS A 155 -14.60 -16.48 26.48
N GLU A 156 -14.24 -15.23 26.75
CA GLU A 156 -15.22 -14.18 27.05
C GLU A 156 -16.05 -13.77 25.83
N VAL A 157 -15.43 -13.64 24.64
CA VAL A 157 -16.14 -13.30 23.40
C VAL A 157 -16.99 -14.48 22.93
N GLY A 158 -16.40 -15.68 22.86
CA GLY A 158 -17.10 -16.90 22.46
C GLY A 158 -18.26 -17.24 23.39
N GLY A 159 -18.09 -17.09 24.71
CA GLY A 159 -19.16 -17.32 25.68
C GLY A 159 -20.36 -16.37 25.51
N LYS A 160 -20.14 -15.12 25.11
CA LYS A 160 -21.24 -14.17 24.81
C LYS A 160 -21.98 -14.54 23.53
N ILE A 161 -21.26 -15.00 22.51
CA ILE A 161 -21.85 -15.50 21.26
C ILE A 161 -22.71 -16.74 21.56
N ALA A 162 -22.15 -17.72 22.28
CA ALA A 162 -22.86 -18.94 22.69
C ALA A 162 -24.12 -18.63 23.50
N ALA A 163 -24.03 -17.76 24.51
CA ALA A 163 -25.20 -17.35 25.30
C ALA A 163 -26.29 -16.64 24.46
N SER A 164 -25.91 -15.98 23.35
CA SER A 164 -26.88 -15.43 22.40
C SER A 164 -27.61 -16.54 21.64
N PHE A 165 -26.88 -17.59 21.23
CA PHE A 165 -27.42 -18.73 20.51
C PHE A 165 -28.30 -19.61 21.40
N ASP A 166 -27.87 -19.91 22.63
CA ASP A 166 -28.62 -20.70 23.61
C ASP A 166 -29.98 -20.07 23.93
N ALA A 167 -30.06 -18.75 23.86
CA ALA A 167 -31.29 -18.00 24.07
C ALA A 167 -32.14 -17.78 22.81
N GLY A 168 -31.81 -18.45 21.69
CA GLY A 168 -32.53 -18.34 20.42
C GLY A 168 -32.39 -16.97 19.73
N ARG A 169 -31.29 -16.25 19.99
CA ARG A 169 -31.03 -14.91 19.46
C ARG A 169 -29.82 -14.89 18.54
N GLN A 170 -29.84 -15.71 17.49
CA GLN A 170 -28.77 -15.79 16.49
C GLN A 170 -28.53 -14.44 15.80
N ASN A 171 -29.60 -13.70 15.50
CA ASN A 171 -29.55 -12.41 14.80
C ASN A 171 -28.94 -11.26 15.64
N ASN A 172 -28.57 -11.50 16.89
CA ASN A 172 -27.88 -10.49 17.72
C ASN A 172 -26.37 -10.45 17.49
N VAL A 173 -25.81 -11.39 16.72
CA VAL A 173 -24.38 -11.46 16.43
C VAL A 173 -24.13 -10.90 15.04
N VAL A 174 -23.40 -9.78 14.99
CA VAL A 174 -23.00 -9.11 13.74
C VAL A 174 -21.50 -8.94 13.72
N TYR A 175 -20.88 -9.30 12.59
CA TYR A 175 -19.50 -9.00 12.27
C TYR A 175 -19.48 -7.88 11.23
N HIS A 176 -18.97 -6.71 11.65
CA HIS A 176 -18.66 -5.61 10.74
C HIS A 176 -17.15 -5.56 10.51
N VAL A 177 -16.75 -5.60 9.25
CA VAL A 177 -15.36 -5.37 8.84
C VAL A 177 -15.30 -4.14 7.93
N GLY A 178 -14.15 -3.47 7.90
CA GLY A 178 -13.89 -2.45 6.89
C GLY A 178 -13.86 -3.05 5.48
N ARG A 179 -12.77 -2.86 4.73
CA ARG A 179 -12.59 -3.59 3.48
C ARG A 179 -12.01 -4.98 3.80
N PRO A 180 -12.67 -6.09 3.45
CA PRO A 180 -12.12 -7.42 3.70
C PRO A 180 -10.82 -7.62 2.92
N GLY A 181 -9.74 -7.99 3.61
CA GLY A 181 -8.44 -8.33 3.00
C GLY A 181 -8.12 -9.81 2.96
N HIS A 182 -9.06 -10.62 3.42
CA HIS A 182 -8.94 -12.08 3.48
C HIS A 182 -9.92 -12.72 2.50
N GLU A 183 -9.64 -13.97 2.12
CA GLU A 183 -10.42 -14.76 1.17
C GLU A 183 -11.71 -15.36 1.79
N GLY A 184 -12.48 -14.53 2.50
CA GLY A 184 -13.78 -14.93 3.04
C GLY A 184 -13.77 -15.86 4.26
N TYR A 185 -12.62 -16.11 4.91
CA TYR A 185 -12.56 -16.95 6.13
C TYR A 185 -13.57 -16.54 7.21
N ALA A 186 -13.62 -15.25 7.58
CA ALA A 186 -14.59 -14.77 8.56
C ALA A 186 -16.05 -15.01 8.14
N ASN A 187 -16.36 -14.89 6.85
CA ASN A 187 -17.71 -15.16 6.33
C ASN A 187 -18.07 -16.64 6.42
N ARG A 188 -17.12 -17.53 6.15
CA ARG A 188 -17.32 -18.98 6.32
C ARG A 188 -17.59 -19.35 7.78
N VAL A 189 -16.94 -18.67 8.74
CA VAL A 189 -17.20 -18.89 10.17
C VAL A 189 -18.64 -18.53 10.53
N LEU A 190 -19.13 -17.36 10.08
CA LEU A 190 -20.51 -16.94 10.33
C LEU A 190 -21.54 -17.90 9.69
N GLN A 191 -21.29 -18.33 8.46
CA GLN A 191 -22.11 -19.33 7.78
C GLN A 191 -22.09 -20.68 8.51
N GLY A 192 -20.94 -21.08 9.06
CA GLY A 192 -20.81 -22.27 9.90
C GLY A 192 -21.61 -22.19 11.20
N TRP A 193 -21.88 -20.99 11.71
CA TRP A 193 -22.80 -20.76 12.82
C TRP A 193 -24.27 -20.67 12.40
N GLY A 194 -24.55 -20.73 11.09
CA GLY A 194 -25.90 -20.58 10.55
C GLY A 194 -26.46 -19.17 10.67
N ILE A 195 -25.60 -18.14 10.74
CA ILE A 195 -26.04 -16.74 10.89
C ILE A 195 -25.73 -15.90 9.66
N ASP A 196 -26.66 -15.01 9.30
CA ASP A 196 -26.49 -13.97 8.27
C ASP A 196 -26.09 -12.65 8.92
N GLY A 197 -24.94 -12.66 9.60
CA GLY A 197 -24.46 -11.55 10.44
C GLY A 197 -23.34 -10.72 9.81
N HIS A 198 -23.14 -10.76 8.50
CA HIS A 198 -22.00 -10.09 7.87
C HIS A 198 -22.33 -8.69 7.36
N ASN A 199 -21.53 -7.69 7.76
CA ASN A 199 -21.54 -6.36 7.19
C ASN A 199 -20.10 -5.98 6.81
N SER A 200 -19.92 -5.30 5.67
CA SER A 200 -18.62 -4.75 5.29
C SER A 200 -18.72 -3.37 4.66
N HIS A 201 -17.60 -2.65 4.63
CA HIS A 201 -17.49 -1.40 3.87
C HIS A 201 -17.99 -1.54 2.42
N THR A 202 -17.81 -2.71 1.79
CA THR A 202 -18.30 -2.97 0.43
C THR A 202 -19.82 -2.83 0.33
N THR A 203 -20.56 -3.33 1.32
CA THR A 203 -22.03 -3.28 1.33
C THR A 203 -22.57 -1.85 1.43
N VAL A 204 -21.85 -0.97 2.14
CA VAL A 204 -22.22 0.44 2.32
C VAL A 204 -21.81 1.31 1.12
N CYS A 205 -20.65 1.03 0.53
CA CYS A 205 -20.02 1.93 -0.44
C CYS A 205 -20.17 1.48 -1.90
N SER A 206 -19.63 0.31 -2.27
CA SER A 206 -19.42 -0.06 -3.68
C SER A 206 -20.40 -1.10 -4.21
N ALA A 207 -21.24 -1.70 -3.36
CA ALA A 207 -22.14 -2.78 -3.76
C ALA A 207 -23.10 -2.39 -4.89
N GLY A 208 -23.65 -1.16 -4.88
CA GLY A 208 -24.55 -0.68 -5.94
C GLY A 208 -23.89 -0.66 -7.33
N ALA A 209 -22.71 -0.05 -7.43
CA ALA A 209 -21.95 -0.01 -8.69
C ALA A 209 -21.55 -1.43 -9.17
N ARG A 210 -21.13 -2.29 -8.23
CA ARG A 210 -20.73 -3.67 -8.54
C ARG A 210 -21.90 -4.55 -8.94
N HIS A 211 -23.11 -4.28 -8.45
CA HIS A 211 -24.30 -5.04 -8.79
C HIS A 211 -24.61 -4.98 -10.28
N GLY A 212 -24.53 -3.79 -10.89
CA GLY A 212 -24.71 -3.63 -12.33
C GLY A 212 -23.70 -4.45 -13.14
N TYR A 213 -22.42 -4.40 -12.78
CA TYR A 213 -21.39 -5.23 -13.40
C TYR A 213 -21.64 -6.73 -13.22
N SER A 214 -21.99 -7.17 -12.02
CA SER A 214 -22.27 -8.57 -11.74
C SER A 214 -23.46 -9.09 -12.55
N LEU A 215 -24.53 -8.30 -12.70
CA LEU A 215 -25.69 -8.65 -13.52
C LEU A 215 -25.32 -8.76 -15.01
N TRP A 216 -24.54 -7.81 -15.51
CA TRP A 216 -24.21 -7.71 -16.94
C TRP A 216 -23.15 -8.72 -17.38
N MET A 217 -22.04 -8.83 -16.65
CA MET A 217 -20.84 -9.55 -17.07
C MET A 217 -20.39 -10.66 -16.10
N LYS A 218 -21.17 -10.95 -15.06
CA LYS A 218 -20.86 -11.98 -14.04
C LYS A 218 -19.51 -11.76 -13.31
N SER A 219 -19.05 -10.51 -13.28
CA SER A 219 -17.86 -10.08 -12.53
C SER A 219 -18.19 -8.79 -11.79
N ASP A 220 -17.62 -8.58 -10.60
CA ASP A 220 -17.90 -7.39 -9.80
C ASP A 220 -17.04 -6.17 -10.22
N ARG A 221 -16.00 -6.38 -11.05
CA ARG A 221 -15.09 -5.32 -11.52
C ARG A 221 -14.69 -5.52 -12.98
N PRO A 222 -14.86 -4.52 -13.85
CA PRO A 222 -14.30 -4.56 -15.20
C PRO A 222 -12.80 -4.27 -15.15
N SER A 223 -12.06 -4.81 -16.12
CA SER A 223 -10.67 -4.43 -16.37
C SER A 223 -10.51 -4.09 -17.86
N PRO A 224 -10.90 -2.87 -18.27
CA PRO A 224 -10.79 -2.46 -19.68
C PRO A 224 -9.34 -2.47 -20.15
N ASP A 225 -9.15 -2.79 -21.43
CA ASP A 225 -7.84 -2.77 -22.08
C ASP A 225 -7.46 -1.33 -22.51
N HIS A 226 -7.22 -0.49 -21.52
CA HIS A 226 -6.94 0.93 -21.73
C HIS A 226 -5.75 1.19 -22.66
N ALA A 227 -4.74 0.31 -22.69
CA ALA A 227 -3.52 0.49 -23.47
C ALA A 227 -3.76 0.44 -24.99
N ASN A 228 -4.80 -0.27 -25.44
CA ASN A 228 -5.16 -0.41 -26.85
C ASN A 228 -6.39 0.44 -27.24
N ALA A 229 -6.93 1.23 -26.30
CA ALA A 229 -8.09 2.08 -26.57
C ALA A 229 -7.70 3.28 -27.45
N ARG A 230 -8.62 3.73 -28.32
CA ARG A 230 -8.48 5.01 -29.06
C ARG A 230 -9.11 6.18 -28.31
N VAL A 231 -10.06 5.88 -27.43
CA VAL A 231 -10.74 6.84 -26.55
C VAL A 231 -10.91 6.16 -25.20
N ILE A 232 -10.57 6.87 -24.13
CA ILE A 232 -10.71 6.42 -22.75
C ILE A 232 -11.65 7.39 -22.04
N LEU A 233 -12.81 6.90 -21.62
CA LEU A 233 -13.75 7.65 -20.78
C LEU A 233 -13.52 7.28 -19.31
N LEU A 234 -13.18 8.27 -18.50
CA LEU A 234 -13.03 8.15 -17.05
C LEU A 234 -14.23 8.82 -16.37
N VAL A 235 -14.97 8.05 -15.58
CA VAL A 235 -16.10 8.53 -14.80
C VAL A 235 -15.64 8.86 -13.37
N SER A 236 -15.15 10.08 -13.16
CA SER A 236 -14.44 10.61 -11.97
C SER A 236 -12.90 10.63 -12.10
N ALA A 237 -12.24 11.17 -11.07
CA ALA A 237 -10.80 11.47 -10.99
C ALA A 237 -9.90 10.22 -10.81
N HIS A 238 -9.99 9.27 -11.74
CA HIS A 238 -9.34 7.95 -11.66
C HIS A 238 -7.82 8.01 -11.41
N LEU A 239 -7.12 8.95 -12.06
CA LEU A 239 -5.64 9.03 -12.01
C LEU A 239 -5.11 9.77 -10.77
N GLU A 240 -5.98 10.45 -10.03
CA GLU A 240 -5.62 11.23 -8.84
C GLU A 240 -6.10 10.55 -7.55
N SER A 241 -7.41 10.30 -7.45
CA SER A 241 -8.07 9.82 -6.24
C SER A 241 -8.87 8.53 -6.46
N GLY A 242 -8.78 7.94 -7.66
CA GLY A 242 -9.47 6.72 -8.03
C GLY A 242 -9.10 5.54 -7.13
N HIS A 243 -10.09 5.01 -6.43
CA HIS A 243 -9.95 3.76 -5.66
C HIS A 243 -9.75 2.57 -6.60
N TYR A 244 -8.76 1.71 -6.33
CA TYR A 244 -8.38 0.53 -7.15
C TYR A 244 -7.60 0.83 -8.46
N PHE A 245 -7.37 2.09 -8.83
CA PHE A 245 -6.91 2.40 -10.19
C PHE A 245 -5.40 2.43 -10.40
N ASN A 246 -4.55 2.26 -9.39
CA ASN A 246 -3.10 2.37 -9.59
C ASN A 246 -2.54 1.39 -10.66
N PRO A 247 -2.96 0.11 -10.73
CA PRO A 247 -2.62 -0.78 -11.85
C PRO A 247 -3.18 -0.34 -13.21
N HIS A 248 -4.33 0.33 -13.23
CA HIS A 248 -4.95 0.85 -14.46
C HIS A 248 -4.32 2.16 -14.92
N ALA A 249 -3.84 3.01 -14.01
CA ALA A 249 -3.23 4.29 -14.32
C ALA A 249 -2.09 4.14 -15.33
N GLN A 250 -1.26 3.10 -15.16
CA GLN A 250 -0.21 2.76 -16.12
C GLN A 250 -0.76 2.46 -17.52
N ARG A 251 -1.80 1.63 -17.60
CA ARG A 251 -2.43 1.25 -18.87
C ARG A 251 -3.16 2.41 -19.54
N ILE A 252 -3.78 3.29 -18.74
CA ILE A 252 -4.39 4.53 -19.23
C ILE A 252 -3.31 5.43 -19.83
N MET A 253 -2.20 5.64 -19.12
CA MET A 253 -1.09 6.44 -19.62
C MET A 253 -0.39 5.82 -20.84
N GLU A 254 -0.28 4.49 -20.90
CA GLU A 254 0.18 3.76 -22.10
C GLU A 254 -0.75 4.05 -23.29
N GLY A 255 -2.07 3.97 -23.10
CA GLY A 255 -3.05 4.33 -24.13
C GLY A 255 -2.93 5.78 -24.59
N VAL A 256 -2.83 6.73 -23.66
CA VAL A 256 -2.65 8.17 -23.98
C VAL A 256 -1.34 8.39 -24.74
N ALA A 257 -0.24 7.75 -24.34
CA ALA A 257 1.04 7.82 -25.04
C ALA A 257 0.95 7.24 -26.47
N ASN A 258 0.08 6.26 -26.68
CA ASN A 258 -0.24 5.70 -27.99
C ASN A 258 -1.25 6.56 -28.80
N GLY A 259 -1.65 7.72 -28.28
CA GLY A 259 -2.54 8.67 -28.96
C GLY A 259 -4.02 8.52 -28.63
N ALA A 260 -4.39 7.75 -27.61
CA ALA A 260 -5.77 7.68 -27.14
C ALA A 260 -6.26 9.04 -26.63
N LYS A 261 -7.50 9.40 -26.97
CA LYS A 261 -8.17 10.58 -26.40
C LYS A 261 -8.67 10.30 -24.99
N LEU A 262 -8.31 11.16 -24.04
CA LEU A 262 -8.74 11.07 -22.66
C LEU A 262 -9.94 11.99 -22.42
N VAL A 263 -11.07 11.41 -22.02
CA VAL A 263 -12.29 12.13 -21.67
C VAL A 263 -12.59 11.88 -20.20
N THR A 264 -12.84 12.94 -19.43
CA THR A 264 -13.16 12.82 -18.01
C THR A 264 -14.54 13.41 -17.72
N LEU A 265 -15.44 12.60 -17.19
CA LEU A 265 -16.72 13.01 -16.62
C LEU A 265 -16.56 13.18 -15.11
N ASP A 266 -16.51 14.40 -14.62
CA ASP A 266 -16.25 14.70 -13.20
C ASP A 266 -16.90 16.04 -12.82
N PRO A 267 -17.69 16.14 -11.74
CA PRO A 267 -18.25 17.41 -11.29
C PRO A 267 -17.21 18.51 -11.03
N ARG A 268 -15.99 18.10 -10.64
CA ARG A 268 -14.88 19.04 -10.43
C ARG A 268 -13.86 18.97 -11.56
N LEU A 269 -13.16 20.08 -11.79
CA LEU A 269 -11.93 20.08 -12.57
C LEU A 269 -10.80 19.45 -11.73
N SER A 270 -10.78 18.12 -11.69
CA SER A 270 -9.74 17.33 -11.02
C SER A 270 -8.40 17.38 -11.76
N ASN A 271 -7.32 16.90 -11.13
CA ASN A 271 -6.03 16.75 -11.82
C ASN A 271 -6.11 15.74 -12.98
N THR A 272 -7.07 14.80 -12.91
CA THR A 272 -7.35 13.91 -14.05
C THR A 272 -8.01 14.71 -15.18
N ALA A 273 -9.03 15.50 -14.86
CA ALA A 273 -9.74 16.32 -15.84
C ALA A 273 -8.85 17.40 -16.49
N SER A 274 -7.95 18.05 -15.73
CA SER A 274 -7.03 19.06 -16.26
C SER A 274 -6.01 18.50 -17.27
N MET A 275 -5.76 17.19 -17.22
CA MET A 275 -4.87 16.47 -18.14
C MET A 275 -5.64 15.75 -19.26
N SER A 276 -6.97 15.91 -19.32
CA SER A 276 -7.83 15.26 -20.32
C SER A 276 -7.99 16.13 -21.57
N ASP A 277 -8.23 15.50 -22.72
CA ASP A 277 -8.59 16.20 -23.96
C ASP A 277 -9.97 16.87 -23.86
N LEU A 278 -10.89 16.26 -23.10
CA LEU A 278 -12.23 16.79 -22.84
C LEU A 278 -12.61 16.55 -21.37
N TRP A 279 -13.03 17.63 -20.70
CA TRP A 279 -13.69 17.56 -19.40
C TRP A 279 -15.19 17.81 -19.57
N ILE A 280 -16.00 16.89 -19.04
CA ILE A 280 -17.46 16.98 -19.03
C ILE A 280 -17.89 17.15 -17.56
N PRO A 281 -18.26 18.37 -17.13
CA PRO A 281 -18.77 18.60 -15.79
C PRO A 281 -20.22 18.12 -15.67
N THR A 282 -20.52 17.38 -14.61
CA THR A 282 -21.88 16.97 -14.22
C THR A 282 -22.28 17.59 -12.90
N GLN A 283 -23.58 17.71 -12.65
CA GLN A 283 -24.05 17.91 -11.28
C GLN A 283 -23.86 16.60 -10.52
N PRO A 284 -23.36 16.63 -9.27
CA PRO A 284 -23.16 15.41 -8.49
C PRO A 284 -24.45 14.58 -8.40
N GLY A 285 -24.40 13.34 -8.86
CA GLY A 285 -25.54 12.41 -8.88
C GLY A 285 -26.39 12.44 -10.16
N SER A 286 -26.08 13.32 -11.12
CA SER A 286 -26.78 13.37 -12.42
C SER A 286 -26.03 12.62 -13.53
N GLU A 287 -24.95 11.90 -13.22
CA GLU A 287 -24.10 11.23 -14.22
C GLU A 287 -24.90 10.20 -15.03
N ALA A 288 -25.87 9.53 -14.42
CA ALA A 288 -26.71 8.55 -15.08
C ALA A 288 -27.59 9.14 -16.20
N ALA A 289 -27.86 10.45 -16.22
CA ALA A 289 -28.62 11.09 -17.30
C ALA A 289 -27.76 11.39 -18.54
N VAL A 290 -26.43 11.24 -18.43
CA VAL A 290 -25.49 11.41 -19.54
C VAL A 290 -25.31 10.12 -20.34
N PHE A 291 -25.54 8.96 -19.71
CA PHE A 291 -25.50 7.62 -20.32
C PHE A 291 -26.84 7.22 -20.90
#